data_AF-A0AAW2MIV3-F1
#
_entry.id   AF-A0AAW2MIV3-F1
#
_cell.length_a   1.000
_cell.length_b   1.000
_cell.length_c   1.000
_cell.angle_alpha   90.00
_cell.angle_beta   90.00
_cell.angle_gamma   90.00
#
_symmetry.space_group_name_H-M   'P 1'
#
loop_
_entity.id
_entity.type
_entity.pdbx_description
1 polymer ?
#
loop_
_entity_poly.entity_id
_entity_poly.type
_entity_poly.pdbx_seq_one_letter_code
_entity_poly.pdbx_strand_id
1 'polypeptide(L)'
;MKDTANFYMRPIEGIIVITDLDTSEVVEIIDKGKHIPIPKAAGTDYRLSAENGPVIKLPNPISMEQPNGPNFVVEDEHLVKWANWEFHLRPDPRAGVMISRARVRDPETGELRNVMYQGFSSELFVPYMDPEEAWYFKTYMDAGEYGFGLQALSLDPLNDCPRNAKFMDAIFAASDGTPYVRSNMVCIFERYAGDAAWRHTESPITGKLILEARPKVSLVVRMVASLANYDYIVDWEFHADGLIHVKVSLTGIVIVKGTSYVNMNQVKENEDIYGTLLADNIIGVVHDHYINFYLDMDIDGQDNSFVNVHLQREYTHGTSPRKSYMKVNKTVAKTEKEAQIKLKLYDPSEFHVINPNKKTKVGNPVGYKVVPAGTAASLLDPEDPPQKRSAFTNNQIWVTRYNKSEQWSGGLFAYQSHGEDTIQVWSDRDRPIENKDIVLWYTLGFHHVPCQEDFPIMPTVSSGFDLKPVNFFERNPVLRIAPYVENELPVCKAAASA
;
A
#
# COMPACT_ATOMS: atom_id res chain seq x y z
N MET A 1 4.51 13.69 30.10
CA MET A 1 5.41 12.72 30.78
C MET A 1 6.76 13.40 30.97
N LYS A 2 7.38 13.28 32.15
CA LYS A 2 8.62 14.01 32.47
C LYS A 2 9.88 13.45 31.77
N ASP A 3 9.88 12.18 31.36
CA ASP A 3 11.12 11.47 30.99
C ASP A 3 11.20 10.97 29.53
N THR A 4 10.07 10.73 28.86
CA THR A 4 10.00 10.36 27.43
C THR A 4 8.63 10.72 26.86
N ALA A 5 8.55 11.06 25.57
CA ALA A 5 7.30 11.14 24.84
C ALA A 5 6.77 9.77 24.36
N ASN A 6 7.63 8.75 24.33
CA ASN A 6 7.30 7.43 23.80
C ASN A 6 6.69 6.52 24.89
N PHE A 7 5.41 6.69 25.15
CA PHE A 7 4.70 5.88 26.15
C PHE A 7 4.38 4.46 25.68
N TYR A 8 4.34 4.23 24.36
CA TYR A 8 4.16 2.89 23.81
C TYR A 8 5.32 1.96 24.22
N MET A 9 6.53 2.48 24.41
CA MET A 9 7.67 1.72 24.95
C MET A 9 7.61 1.48 26.47
N ARG A 10 6.54 1.89 27.15
CA ARG A 10 6.40 1.78 28.61
C ARG A 10 5.04 1.19 29.02
N PRO A 11 4.68 -0.01 28.51
CA PRO A 11 3.41 -0.63 28.84
C PRO A 11 3.31 -0.92 30.34
N ILE A 12 2.09 -0.81 30.87
CA ILE A 12 1.71 -1.40 32.15
C ILE A 12 1.10 -2.76 31.81
N GLU A 13 1.95 -3.78 31.74
CA GLU A 13 1.55 -5.12 31.29
C GLU A 13 0.69 -5.82 32.35
N GLY A 14 -0.27 -6.62 31.90
CA GLY A 14 -1.09 -7.47 32.76
C GLY A 14 -2.22 -6.76 33.49
N ILE A 15 -2.50 -5.48 33.20
CA ILE A 15 -3.73 -4.80 33.61
C ILE A 15 -4.64 -4.61 32.40
N ILE A 16 -5.84 -5.17 32.47
CA ILE A 16 -6.87 -5.05 31.43
C ILE A 16 -8.06 -4.34 32.03
N VAL A 17 -8.59 -3.35 31.31
CA VAL A 17 -9.78 -2.59 31.71
C VAL A 17 -10.79 -2.68 30.57
N ILE A 18 -11.95 -3.25 30.86
CA ILE A 18 -13.07 -3.36 29.91
C ILE A 18 -14.04 -2.25 30.24
N THR A 19 -14.39 -1.45 29.23
CA THR A 19 -15.32 -0.32 29.36
C THR A 19 -16.46 -0.45 28.38
N ASP A 20 -17.66 -0.09 28.82
CA ASP A 20 -18.81 0.12 27.94
C ASP A 20 -18.81 1.59 27.49
N LEU A 21 -18.72 1.81 26.18
CA LEU A 21 -18.63 3.15 25.61
C LEU A 21 -19.98 3.88 25.60
N ASP A 22 -21.10 3.16 25.62
CA ASP A 22 -22.44 3.75 25.62
C ASP A 22 -22.82 4.24 27.02
N THR A 23 -22.55 3.44 28.06
CA THR A 23 -22.81 3.84 29.45
C THR A 23 -21.66 4.63 30.08
N SER A 24 -20.48 4.63 29.45
CA SER A 24 -19.24 5.21 29.99
C SER A 24 -18.82 4.60 31.34
N GLU A 25 -19.07 3.30 31.53
CA GLU A 25 -18.75 2.58 32.77
C GLU A 25 -17.60 1.59 32.60
N VAL A 26 -16.85 1.36 33.68
CA VAL A 26 -15.88 0.26 33.76
C VAL A 26 -16.64 -1.02 34.10
N VAL A 27 -16.65 -1.96 33.15
CA VAL A 27 -17.33 -3.25 33.26
C VAL A 27 -16.48 -4.22 34.08
N GLU A 28 -15.19 -4.27 33.81
CA GLU A 28 -14.27 -5.22 34.43
C GLU A 28 -12.84 -4.66 34.51
N ILE A 29 -12.14 -5.00 35.58
CA ILE A 29 -10.70 -4.77 35.74
C ILE A 29 -10.05 -6.09 36.09
N ILE A 30 -9.07 -6.50 35.28
CA ILE A 30 -8.24 -7.68 35.51
C ILE A 30 -6.82 -7.20 35.79
N ASP A 31 -6.25 -7.59 36.93
CA ASP A 31 -4.86 -7.29 37.30
C ASP A 31 -4.09 -8.59 37.56
N LYS A 32 -3.28 -8.99 36.58
CA LYS A 32 -2.30 -10.08 36.63
C LYS A 32 -0.86 -9.56 36.50
N GLY A 33 -0.70 -8.23 36.41
CA GLY A 33 0.54 -7.55 36.04
C GLY A 33 1.46 -7.16 37.20
N LYS A 34 1.02 -7.35 38.44
CA LYS A 34 1.70 -6.87 39.67
C LYS A 34 3.23 -7.10 39.74
N HIS A 35 3.73 -8.17 39.14
CA HIS A 35 5.15 -8.54 39.17
C HIS A 35 5.93 -8.17 37.90
N ILE A 36 5.26 -7.64 36.89
CA ILE A 36 5.88 -7.22 35.64
C ILE A 36 6.38 -5.78 35.81
N PRO A 37 7.70 -5.52 35.70
CA PRO A 37 8.22 -4.18 35.82
C PRO A 37 7.79 -3.32 34.63
N ILE A 38 7.51 -2.04 34.88
CA ILE A 38 7.33 -1.05 33.81
C ILE A 38 8.71 -0.75 33.21
N PRO A 39 8.90 -0.85 31.88
CA PRO A 39 10.17 -0.53 31.25
C PRO A 39 10.65 0.89 31.54
N LYS A 40 11.97 1.08 31.52
CA LYS A 40 12.61 2.38 31.77
C LYS A 40 12.36 3.33 30.58
N ALA A 41 12.29 4.63 30.86
CA ALA A 41 12.15 5.66 29.81
C ALA A 41 13.45 5.94 29.04
N ALA A 42 14.61 5.61 29.61
CA ALA A 42 15.89 5.92 29.01
C ALA A 42 16.05 5.19 27.65
N GLY A 43 16.48 5.93 26.62
CA GLY A 43 16.69 5.38 25.27
C GLY A 43 15.41 5.13 24.47
N THR A 44 14.27 5.71 24.88
CA THR A 44 12.98 5.51 24.18
C THR A 44 12.47 6.74 23.42
N ASP A 45 12.97 7.95 23.74
CA ASP A 45 12.47 9.17 23.12
C ASP A 45 13.02 9.29 21.69
N TYR A 46 12.14 9.57 20.72
CA TYR A 46 12.52 9.66 19.31
C TYR A 46 12.80 11.11 18.88
N ARG A 47 12.56 12.09 19.75
CA ARG A 47 12.73 13.51 19.40
C ARG A 47 14.19 13.88 19.50
N LEU A 48 14.73 14.44 18.42
CA LEU A 48 16.11 14.94 18.38
C LEU A 48 16.46 15.89 19.54
N SER A 49 15.50 16.69 20.01
CA SER A 49 15.68 17.62 21.13
C SER A 49 15.83 16.95 22.50
N ALA A 50 15.46 15.67 22.62
CA ALA A 50 15.60 14.86 23.83
C ALA A 50 16.83 13.93 23.79
N GLU A 51 17.48 13.80 22.63
CA GLU A 51 18.66 12.96 22.43
C GLU A 51 19.94 13.66 22.89
N ASN A 52 20.78 12.93 23.65
CA ASN A 52 22.06 13.45 24.17
C ASN A 52 23.28 12.97 23.37
N GLY A 53 23.06 12.20 22.29
CA GLY A 53 24.11 11.63 21.44
C GLY A 53 24.60 12.57 20.32
N PRO A 54 25.67 12.18 19.60
CA PRO A 54 26.11 12.93 18.43
C PRO A 54 25.05 12.87 17.33
N VAL A 55 24.71 14.03 16.76
CA VAL A 55 23.79 14.11 15.63
C VAL A 55 24.41 13.42 14.41
N ILE A 56 23.67 12.45 13.84
CA ILE A 56 24.09 11.79 12.60
C ILE A 56 24.04 12.80 11.45
N LYS A 57 25.18 13.01 10.78
CA LYS A 57 25.25 13.93 9.65
C LYS A 57 24.70 13.24 8.39
N LEU A 58 23.60 13.77 7.87
CA LEU A 58 23.04 13.35 6.58
C LEU A 58 23.96 13.75 5.41
N PRO A 59 23.81 13.11 4.23
CA PRO A 59 24.39 13.60 2.99
C PRO A 59 24.08 15.08 2.76
N ASN A 60 24.93 15.76 1.97
CA ASN A 60 24.71 17.17 1.66
C ASN A 60 23.31 17.37 1.05
N PRO A 61 22.56 18.40 1.48
CA PRO A 61 21.23 18.67 0.95
C PRO A 61 21.24 18.84 -0.58
N ILE A 62 20.21 18.33 -1.23
CA ILE A 62 19.94 18.52 -2.66
C ILE A 62 18.73 19.45 -2.78
N SER A 63 18.80 20.47 -3.65
CA SER A 63 17.62 21.25 -4.07
C SER A 63 17.21 20.80 -5.47
N MET A 64 15.97 20.35 -5.62
CA MET A 64 15.36 20.15 -6.94
C MET A 64 14.56 21.41 -7.27
N GLU A 65 14.87 22.02 -8.41
CA GLU A 65 14.21 23.23 -8.89
C GLU A 65 13.43 22.89 -10.17
N GLN A 66 12.20 23.42 -10.26
CA GLN A 66 11.37 23.35 -11.46
C GLN A 66 11.14 24.78 -11.97
N PRO A 67 12.00 25.31 -12.86
CA PRO A 67 11.96 26.73 -13.26
C PRO A 67 10.62 27.17 -13.86
N ASN A 68 9.90 26.24 -14.46
CA ASN A 68 8.60 26.48 -15.09
C ASN A 68 7.41 26.02 -14.22
N GLY A 69 7.66 25.70 -12.94
CA GLY A 69 6.68 25.09 -12.04
C GLY A 69 6.48 23.59 -12.26
N PRO A 70 5.60 22.95 -11.48
CA PRO A 70 5.27 21.54 -11.63
C PRO A 70 4.51 21.27 -12.94
N ASN A 71 4.67 20.07 -13.51
CA ASN A 71 3.96 19.68 -14.75
C ASN A 71 2.53 19.18 -14.50
N PHE A 72 2.08 19.17 -13.23
CA PHE A 72 0.70 18.83 -12.88
C PHE A 72 -0.12 20.08 -12.57
N VAL A 73 -1.41 20.01 -12.90
CA VAL A 73 -2.41 21.00 -12.51
C VAL A 73 -3.47 20.30 -11.68
N VAL A 74 -3.98 20.99 -10.67
CA VAL A 74 -5.18 20.58 -9.92
C VAL A 74 -6.26 21.60 -10.22
N GLU A 75 -7.22 21.22 -11.06
CA GLU A 75 -8.39 22.02 -11.43
C GLU A 75 -9.55 21.69 -10.47
N ASP A 76 -10.41 22.68 -10.19
CA ASP A 76 -11.59 22.51 -9.33
C ASP A 76 -11.28 21.79 -7.99
N GLU A 77 -10.11 22.08 -7.42
CA GLU A 77 -9.54 21.53 -6.18
C GLU A 77 -9.23 20.03 -6.17
N HIS A 78 -9.82 19.22 -7.06
CA HIS A 78 -9.75 17.76 -7.01
C HIS A 78 -9.36 17.08 -8.33
N LEU A 79 -9.49 17.74 -9.48
CA LEU A 79 -9.16 17.14 -10.79
C LEU A 79 -7.67 17.32 -11.08
N VAL A 80 -6.91 16.24 -10.93
CA VAL A 80 -5.47 16.19 -11.21
C VAL A 80 -5.24 15.85 -12.66
N LYS A 81 -4.46 16.69 -13.35
CA LYS A 81 -3.95 16.45 -14.70
C LYS A 81 -2.43 16.49 -14.67
N TRP A 82 -1.79 15.43 -15.15
CA TRP A 82 -0.34 15.36 -15.20
C TRP A 82 0.11 14.49 -16.38
N ALA A 83 1.04 15.00 -17.18
CA ALA A 83 1.51 14.34 -18.39
C ALA A 83 0.33 13.85 -19.28
N ASN A 84 0.11 12.54 -19.34
CA ASN A 84 -0.99 11.90 -20.05
C ASN A 84 -2.13 11.41 -19.14
N TRP A 85 -2.08 11.65 -17.84
CA TRP A 85 -3.10 11.25 -16.88
C TRP A 85 -4.09 12.35 -16.55
N GLU A 86 -5.34 11.93 -16.32
CA GLU A 86 -6.39 12.72 -15.71
C GLU A 86 -7.15 11.85 -14.70
N PHE A 87 -7.28 12.32 -13.45
CA PHE A 87 -8.02 11.63 -12.40
C PHE A 87 -8.57 12.61 -11.36
N HIS A 88 -9.63 12.22 -10.67
CA HIS A 88 -10.19 12.93 -9.53
C HIS A 88 -9.61 12.38 -8.23
N LEU A 89 -9.15 13.26 -7.35
CA LEU A 89 -8.57 12.95 -6.06
C LEU A 89 -9.48 13.45 -4.95
N ARG A 90 -9.98 12.56 -4.09
CA ARG A 90 -10.79 12.97 -2.93
C ARG A 90 -10.29 12.35 -1.62
N PRO A 91 -10.31 13.11 -0.52
CA PRO A 91 -10.21 12.54 0.81
C PRO A 91 -11.54 11.90 1.21
N ASP A 92 -11.46 10.86 2.04
CA ASP A 92 -12.58 10.10 2.59
C ASP A 92 -12.27 9.75 4.04
N PRO A 93 -13.19 9.93 5.00
CA PRO A 93 -12.90 9.70 6.42
C PRO A 93 -12.56 8.23 6.73
N ARG A 94 -13.13 7.27 5.99
CA ARG A 94 -12.86 5.85 6.22
C ARG A 94 -11.68 5.34 5.42
N ALA A 95 -11.60 5.67 4.13
CA ALA A 95 -10.56 5.13 3.25
C ALA A 95 -9.26 5.95 3.19
N GLY A 96 -9.29 7.22 3.59
CA GLY A 96 -8.21 8.16 3.32
C GLY A 96 -8.27 8.66 1.88
N VAL A 97 -7.20 8.46 1.11
CA VAL A 97 -7.14 8.89 -0.29
C VAL A 97 -7.94 7.95 -1.19
N MET A 98 -8.84 8.52 -1.98
CA MET A 98 -9.49 7.83 -3.10
C MET A 98 -9.15 8.48 -4.44
N ILE A 99 -8.71 7.64 -5.38
CA ILE A 99 -8.51 7.99 -6.78
C ILE A 99 -9.77 7.59 -7.55
N SER A 100 -10.29 8.48 -8.40
CA SER A 100 -11.46 8.19 -9.23
C SER A 100 -11.27 8.62 -10.67
N ARG A 101 -11.90 7.91 -11.60
CA ARG A 101 -11.92 8.19 -13.05
C ARG A 101 -10.52 8.37 -13.64
N ALA A 102 -9.59 7.50 -13.23
CA ALA A 102 -8.23 7.49 -13.75
C ALA A 102 -8.24 7.11 -15.23
N ARG A 103 -7.84 8.08 -16.05
CA ARG A 103 -7.79 7.98 -17.50
C ARG A 103 -6.39 8.33 -17.99
N VAL A 104 -5.93 7.60 -18.99
CA VAL A 104 -4.64 7.84 -19.64
C VAL A 104 -4.86 8.21 -21.10
N ARG A 105 -4.16 9.23 -21.57
CA ARG A 105 -4.21 9.70 -22.96
C ARG A 105 -3.37 8.79 -23.84
N ASP A 106 -3.98 8.23 -24.86
CA ASP A 106 -3.28 7.46 -25.89
C ASP A 106 -2.42 8.41 -26.74
N PRO A 107 -1.10 8.20 -26.84
CA PRO A 107 -0.20 9.08 -27.58
C PRO A 107 -0.34 8.96 -29.10
N GLU A 108 -0.96 7.88 -29.61
CA GLU A 108 -1.16 7.70 -31.05
C GLU A 108 -2.49 8.33 -31.52
N THR A 109 -3.55 8.25 -30.70
CA THR A 109 -4.88 8.78 -31.09
C THR A 109 -5.22 10.12 -30.43
N GLY A 110 -4.57 10.46 -29.32
CA GLY A 110 -4.88 11.62 -28.49
C GLY A 110 -6.10 11.45 -27.58
N GLU A 111 -6.78 10.30 -27.64
CA GLU A 111 -8.00 10.00 -26.87
C GLU A 111 -7.68 9.73 -25.40
N LEU A 112 -8.52 10.22 -24.47
CA LEU A 112 -8.46 9.84 -23.06
C LEU A 112 -9.20 8.52 -22.86
N ARG A 113 -8.49 7.50 -22.41
CA ARG A 113 -8.98 6.13 -22.27
C ARG A 113 -9.11 5.73 -20.80
N ASN A 114 -10.19 5.03 -20.46
CA ASN A 114 -10.48 4.63 -19.09
C ASN A 114 -9.56 3.48 -18.64
N VAL A 115 -9.08 3.57 -17.40
CA VAL A 115 -8.26 2.54 -16.75
C VAL A 115 -8.91 2.07 -15.46
N MET A 116 -9.25 2.99 -14.56
CA MET A 116 -9.83 2.65 -13.25
C MET A 116 -10.88 3.69 -12.87
N TYR A 117 -12.10 3.23 -12.56
CA TYR A 117 -13.19 4.09 -12.12
C TYR A 117 -12.98 4.57 -10.68
N GLN A 118 -12.55 3.69 -9.78
CA GLN A 118 -12.27 4.06 -8.39
C GLN A 118 -11.24 3.12 -7.75
N GLY A 119 -10.28 3.68 -7.01
CA GLY A 119 -9.23 2.94 -6.30
C GLY A 119 -8.95 3.51 -4.91
N PHE A 120 -8.92 2.67 -3.88
CA PHE A 120 -8.63 3.06 -2.48
C PHE A 120 -8.31 1.86 -1.58
N SER A 121 -7.77 2.12 -0.38
CA SER A 121 -7.59 1.12 0.68
C SER A 121 -8.94 0.83 1.36
N SER A 122 -9.49 -0.36 1.14
CA SER A 122 -10.80 -0.78 1.62
C SER A 122 -10.80 -1.13 3.11
N GLU A 123 -9.79 -1.88 3.55
CA GLU A 123 -9.65 -2.27 4.95
C GLU A 123 -8.18 -2.59 5.27
N LEU A 124 -7.83 -2.51 6.55
CA LEU A 124 -6.57 -3.01 7.07
C LEU A 124 -6.84 -4.05 8.16
N PHE A 125 -5.90 -4.96 8.39
CA PHE A 125 -5.99 -5.95 9.45
C PHE A 125 -4.63 -6.18 10.10
N VAL A 126 -4.53 -5.99 11.41
CA VAL A 126 -3.30 -6.08 12.19
C VAL A 126 -3.47 -7.09 13.35
N PRO A 127 -3.36 -8.40 13.09
CA PRO A 127 -3.44 -9.42 14.13
C PRO A 127 -2.13 -9.58 14.88
N TYR A 128 -2.19 -9.53 16.22
CA TYR A 128 -1.08 -9.91 17.10
C TYR A 128 -1.08 -11.40 17.40
N MET A 129 0.11 -11.99 17.49
CA MET A 129 0.32 -13.44 17.65
C MET A 129 0.59 -13.87 19.09
N ASP A 130 0.09 -13.10 20.07
CA ASP A 130 0.14 -13.45 21.49
C ASP A 130 -1.26 -13.87 21.97
N PRO A 131 -1.47 -15.17 22.28
CA PRO A 131 -2.77 -15.71 22.68
C PRO A 131 -3.11 -15.44 24.17
N GLU A 132 -2.26 -14.75 24.92
CA GLU A 132 -2.54 -14.43 26.33
C GLU A 132 -3.67 -13.40 26.48
N GLU A 133 -4.26 -13.37 27.68
CA GLU A 133 -5.48 -12.61 27.99
C GLU A 133 -5.37 -11.11 27.68
N ALA A 134 -4.18 -10.52 27.78
CA ALA A 134 -3.93 -9.10 27.50
C ALA A 134 -3.71 -8.79 26.01
N TRP A 135 -3.68 -9.82 25.15
CA TRP A 135 -3.24 -9.71 23.75
C TRP A 135 -4.15 -10.36 22.72
N TYR A 136 -4.81 -11.49 23.04
CA TYR A 136 -5.55 -12.28 22.04
C TYR A 136 -6.62 -11.48 21.26
N PHE A 137 -7.15 -10.42 21.85
CA PHE A 137 -8.18 -9.57 21.24
C PHE A 137 -7.62 -8.45 20.35
N LYS A 138 -6.31 -8.19 20.37
CA LYS A 138 -5.65 -7.13 19.59
C LYS A 138 -5.51 -7.56 18.14
N THR A 139 -6.56 -7.29 17.37
CA THR A 139 -6.68 -7.70 15.96
C THR A 139 -7.34 -6.57 15.16
N TYR A 140 -6.66 -5.42 15.12
CA TYR A 140 -7.25 -4.15 14.68
C TYR A 140 -7.71 -4.20 13.22
N MET A 141 -8.88 -3.61 12.96
CA MET A 141 -9.37 -3.33 11.61
C MET A 141 -9.34 -1.82 11.39
N ASP A 142 -8.16 -1.28 11.04
CA ASP A 142 -7.85 0.14 11.18
C ASP A 142 -8.84 1.07 10.47
N ALA A 143 -9.25 0.74 9.24
CA ALA A 143 -10.17 1.58 8.50
C ALA A 143 -11.60 1.49 9.05
N GLY A 144 -12.09 0.28 9.28
CA GLY A 144 -13.45 0.04 9.75
C GLY A 144 -13.73 0.39 11.21
N GLU A 145 -12.72 0.34 12.08
CA GLU A 145 -12.85 0.64 13.52
C GLU A 145 -12.49 2.08 13.87
N TYR A 146 -11.48 2.68 13.20
CA TYR A 146 -10.93 4.00 13.57
C TYR A 146 -11.00 5.06 12.47
N GLY A 147 -11.27 4.65 11.22
CA GLY A 147 -11.30 5.52 10.05
C GLY A 147 -9.91 5.91 9.54
N PHE A 148 -9.43 5.26 8.49
CA PHE A 148 -8.06 5.46 7.98
C PHE A 148 -7.78 6.91 7.55
N GLY A 149 -8.79 7.57 6.97
CA GLY A 149 -8.70 8.98 6.61
C GLY A 149 -8.82 9.95 7.77
N LEU A 150 -9.60 9.61 8.81
CA LEU A 150 -9.63 10.39 10.05
C LEU A 150 -8.28 10.38 10.76
N GLN A 151 -7.55 9.27 10.64
CA GLN A 151 -6.19 9.07 11.15
C GLN A 151 -5.10 9.57 10.19
N ALA A 152 -5.43 10.08 9.00
CA ALA A 152 -4.47 10.75 8.11
C ALA A 152 -4.13 12.13 8.67
N LEU A 153 -2.95 12.25 9.29
CA LEU A 153 -2.50 13.46 9.96
C LEU A 153 -1.82 14.42 8.98
N SER A 154 -1.59 15.65 9.44
CA SER A 154 -0.96 16.69 8.64
C SER A 154 0.48 16.33 8.29
N LEU A 155 0.80 16.31 7.00
CA LEU A 155 2.12 16.01 6.47
C LEU A 155 3.10 17.17 6.78
N ASP A 156 4.30 16.83 7.24
CA ASP A 156 5.38 17.78 7.52
C ASP A 156 6.14 18.14 6.23
N PRO A 157 6.07 19.42 5.77
CA PRO A 157 6.75 19.83 4.56
C PRO A 157 8.27 19.59 4.63
N LEU A 158 8.85 19.19 3.49
CA LEU A 158 10.27 18.82 3.32
C LEU A 158 10.68 17.48 3.91
N ASN A 159 9.95 16.96 4.89
CA ASN A 159 10.24 15.68 5.55
C ASN A 159 9.35 14.56 4.99
N ASP A 160 8.04 14.73 5.03
CA ASP A 160 7.09 13.76 4.46
C ASP A 160 6.93 13.94 2.95
N CYS A 161 7.02 15.18 2.48
CA CYS A 161 6.82 15.55 1.08
C CYS A 161 7.90 16.53 0.61
N PRO A 162 8.42 16.37 -0.62
CA PRO A 162 9.51 17.21 -1.12
C PRO A 162 9.06 18.65 -1.36
N ARG A 163 10.02 19.56 -1.54
CA ARG A 163 9.79 21.00 -1.76
C ARG A 163 8.84 21.32 -2.92
N ASN A 164 8.81 20.49 -3.96
CA ASN A 164 7.93 20.66 -5.12
C ASN A 164 6.51 20.10 -4.91
N ALA A 165 6.15 19.72 -3.69
CA ALA A 165 4.82 19.22 -3.38
C ALA A 165 3.76 20.32 -3.28
N LYS A 166 2.57 20.01 -3.79
CA LYS A 166 1.33 20.73 -3.50
C LYS A 166 0.55 19.96 -2.44
N PHE A 167 0.08 20.65 -1.42
CA PHE A 167 -0.75 20.04 -0.37
C PHE A 167 -2.24 20.25 -0.65
N MET A 168 -3.04 19.30 -0.21
CA MET A 168 -4.50 19.33 -0.25
C MET A 168 -5.04 19.05 1.15
N ASP A 169 -5.94 19.92 1.60
CA ASP A 169 -6.65 19.78 2.85
C ASP A 169 -7.85 18.84 2.69
N ALA A 170 -8.36 18.35 3.81
CA ALA A 170 -9.65 17.64 3.85
C ALA A 170 -10.59 18.29 4.85
N ILE A 171 -11.90 18.14 4.60
CA ILE A 171 -12.94 18.59 5.52
C ILE A 171 -13.70 17.36 6.00
N PHE A 172 -13.75 17.16 7.31
CA PHE A 172 -14.45 16.06 7.96
C PHE A 172 -15.45 16.60 8.99
N ALA A 173 -16.35 15.74 9.45
CA ALA A 173 -17.25 16.04 10.56
C ALA A 173 -16.71 15.46 11.86
N ALA A 174 -16.72 16.25 12.94
CA ALA A 174 -16.50 15.77 14.29
C ALA A 174 -17.70 14.92 14.78
N SER A 175 -17.57 14.29 15.95
CA SER A 175 -18.63 13.44 16.51
C SER A 175 -19.95 14.18 16.79
N ASP A 176 -19.90 15.50 16.98
CA ASP A 176 -21.07 16.37 17.14
C ASP A 176 -21.60 16.95 15.81
N GLY A 177 -21.00 16.57 14.67
CA GLY A 177 -21.33 17.05 13.34
C GLY A 177 -20.64 18.35 12.93
N THR A 178 -19.82 18.96 13.79
CA THR A 178 -19.09 20.19 13.47
C THR A 178 -18.05 19.91 12.38
N PRO A 179 -18.04 20.66 11.25
CA PRO A 179 -17.02 20.48 10.24
C PRO A 179 -15.67 21.00 10.75
N TYR A 180 -14.60 20.24 10.50
CA TYR A 180 -13.22 20.65 10.78
C TYR A 180 -12.31 20.38 9.60
N VAL A 181 -11.25 21.19 9.48
CA VAL A 181 -10.24 21.07 8.43
C VAL A 181 -9.07 20.22 8.95
N ARG A 182 -8.71 19.19 8.19
CA ARG A 182 -7.44 18.49 8.29
C ARG A 182 -6.48 19.10 7.28
N SER A 183 -5.62 20.01 7.74
CA SER A 183 -4.64 20.67 6.88
C SER A 183 -3.58 19.70 6.37
N ASN A 184 -3.10 19.89 5.15
CA ASN A 184 -2.01 19.10 4.53
C ASN A 184 -2.21 17.57 4.64
N MET A 185 -3.44 17.08 4.49
CA MET A 185 -3.73 15.63 4.60
C MET A 185 -3.07 14.83 3.47
N VAL A 186 -3.02 15.43 2.28
CA VAL A 186 -2.49 14.78 1.07
C VAL A 186 -1.47 15.71 0.43
N CYS A 187 -0.39 15.14 -0.11
CA CYS A 187 0.55 15.88 -0.94
C CYS A 187 0.69 15.25 -2.33
N ILE A 188 0.88 16.10 -3.34
CA ILE A 188 1.02 15.74 -4.75
C ILE A 188 2.35 16.30 -5.22
N PHE A 189 3.23 15.46 -5.77
CA PHE A 189 4.55 15.90 -6.24
C PHE A 189 5.08 15.04 -7.38
N GLU A 190 6.02 15.59 -8.15
CA GLU A 190 6.74 14.84 -9.17
C GLU A 190 8.01 14.23 -8.57
N ARG A 191 8.24 12.95 -8.82
CA ARG A 191 9.41 12.21 -8.37
C ARG A 191 10.41 12.04 -9.50
N TYR A 192 11.66 12.43 -9.23
CA TYR A 192 12.81 12.30 -10.13
C TYR A 192 13.85 11.35 -9.50
N ALA A 193 13.67 10.04 -9.69
CA ALA A 193 14.53 9.02 -9.06
C ALA A 193 15.86 8.79 -9.80
N GLY A 194 16.07 9.43 -10.95
CA GLY A 194 17.23 9.19 -11.82
C GLY A 194 17.08 7.94 -12.71
N ASP A 195 15.93 7.28 -12.68
CA ASP A 195 15.62 6.13 -13.51
C ASP A 195 15.45 6.50 -14.99
N ALA A 196 15.76 5.55 -15.88
CA ALA A 196 15.46 5.67 -17.29
C ALA A 196 14.05 5.10 -17.59
N ALA A 197 13.23 5.86 -18.31
CA ALA A 197 11.94 5.35 -18.81
C ALA A 197 12.17 4.25 -19.86
N TRP A 198 13.17 4.45 -20.72
CA TRP A 198 13.75 3.44 -21.58
C TRP A 198 15.12 3.90 -22.07
N ARG A 199 15.97 2.94 -22.45
CA ARG A 199 17.25 3.23 -23.11
C ARG A 199 17.69 2.08 -24.02
N HIS A 200 18.48 2.38 -25.03
CA HIS A 200 19.14 1.39 -25.86
C HIS A 200 20.47 1.90 -26.42
N THR A 201 21.41 0.99 -26.65
CA THR A 201 22.67 1.26 -27.34
C THR A 201 22.87 0.17 -28.39
N GLU A 202 22.81 0.55 -29.66
CA GLU A 202 23.03 -0.34 -30.80
C GLU A 202 24.54 -0.47 -31.05
N SER A 203 25.07 -1.68 -30.92
CA SER A 203 26.51 -1.98 -31.03
C SER A 203 26.93 -2.84 -32.24
N PRO A 204 26.09 -3.72 -32.83
CA PRO A 204 26.47 -4.54 -33.98
C PRO A 204 26.63 -3.77 -35.31
N ILE A 205 26.12 -2.53 -35.43
CA ILE A 205 26.23 -1.76 -36.66
C ILE A 205 27.63 -1.14 -36.76
N THR A 206 28.53 -1.81 -37.48
CA THR A 206 29.91 -1.36 -37.69
C THR A 206 29.97 0.10 -38.15
N GLY A 207 30.75 0.91 -37.45
CA GLY A 207 30.97 2.33 -37.79
C GLY A 207 29.83 3.28 -37.41
N LYS A 208 28.76 2.81 -36.72
CA LYS A 208 27.65 3.66 -36.30
C LYS A 208 27.22 3.36 -34.86
N LEU A 209 27.58 4.24 -33.93
CA LEU A 209 27.05 4.23 -32.57
C LEU A 209 25.65 4.88 -32.56
N ILE A 210 24.63 4.14 -32.15
CA ILE A 210 23.28 4.70 -31.92
C ILE A 210 22.95 4.51 -30.44
N LEU A 211 22.77 5.61 -29.72
CA LEU A 211 22.41 5.61 -28.29
C LEU A 211 21.21 6.52 -28.09
N GLU A 212 20.19 6.00 -27.43
CA GLU A 212 19.00 6.76 -27.02
C GLU A 212 18.66 6.41 -25.57
N ALA A 213 18.26 7.42 -24.79
CA ALA A 213 17.76 7.27 -23.43
C ALA A 213 16.71 8.33 -23.14
N ARG A 214 15.72 7.99 -22.32
CA ARG A 214 14.69 8.92 -21.84
C ARG A 214 14.57 8.88 -20.32
N PRO A 215 14.38 10.03 -19.66
CA PRO A 215 14.21 10.10 -18.21
C PRO A 215 12.86 9.53 -17.78
N LYS A 216 12.81 8.93 -16.59
CA LYS A 216 11.56 8.54 -15.93
C LYS A 216 11.18 9.60 -14.91
N VAL A 217 9.96 10.10 -15.03
CA VAL A 217 9.30 10.96 -14.04
C VAL A 217 7.94 10.34 -13.74
N SER A 218 7.51 10.45 -12.48
CA SER A 218 6.21 10.00 -12.01
C SER A 218 5.55 11.06 -11.15
N LEU A 219 4.23 11.01 -11.06
CA LEU A 219 3.44 11.80 -10.13
C LEU A 219 3.06 10.95 -8.93
N VAL A 220 3.37 11.41 -7.72
CA VAL A 220 3.02 10.74 -6.46
C VAL A 220 1.90 11.52 -5.79
N VAL A 221 0.85 10.81 -5.38
CA VAL A 221 -0.15 11.26 -4.41
C VAL A 221 0.11 10.49 -3.12
N ARG A 222 0.45 11.21 -2.04
CA ARG A 222 0.83 10.62 -0.75
C ARG A 222 -0.11 11.06 0.36
N MET A 223 -0.45 10.12 1.23
CA MET A 223 -0.97 10.38 2.57
C MET A 223 -0.17 9.60 3.62
N VAL A 224 -0.20 10.06 4.87
CA VAL A 224 0.35 9.35 6.02
C VAL A 224 -0.73 9.23 7.09
N ALA A 225 -1.07 8.00 7.46
CA ALA A 225 -2.05 7.71 8.50
C ALA A 225 -1.37 7.15 9.75
N SER A 226 -1.59 7.80 10.89
CA SER A 226 -1.01 7.43 12.18
C SER A 226 -2.09 6.79 13.06
N LEU A 227 -2.11 5.46 13.11
CA LEU A 227 -3.05 4.68 13.91
C LEU A 227 -2.39 4.26 15.20
N ALA A 228 -2.65 5.05 16.24
CA ALA A 228 -2.03 4.89 17.55
C ALA A 228 -0.49 4.91 17.43
N ASN A 229 0.13 3.74 17.41
CA ASN A 229 1.58 3.56 17.38
C ASN A 229 2.16 3.38 15.96
N TYR A 230 1.37 2.98 14.95
CA TYR A 230 1.88 2.77 13.59
C TYR A 230 1.63 3.95 12.67
N ASP A 231 2.55 4.13 11.74
CA ASP A 231 2.46 5.11 10.66
C ASP A 231 2.46 4.39 9.31
N TYR A 232 1.42 4.62 8.52
CA TYR A 232 1.24 4.07 7.18
C TYR A 232 1.39 5.17 6.13
N ILE A 233 2.46 5.10 5.35
CA ILE A 233 2.67 5.98 4.18
C ILE A 233 2.09 5.28 2.96
N VAL A 234 1.04 5.85 2.37
CA VAL A 234 0.37 5.30 1.19
C VAL A 234 0.62 6.22 0.00
N ASP A 235 1.35 5.71 -0.99
CA ASP A 235 1.65 6.38 -2.25
C ASP A 235 0.84 5.76 -3.39
N TRP A 236 0.11 6.59 -4.13
CA TRP A 236 -0.37 6.30 -5.48
C TRP A 236 0.53 7.01 -6.48
N GLU A 237 1.30 6.26 -7.26
CA GLU A 237 2.29 6.77 -8.20
C GLU A 237 1.88 6.49 -9.65
N PHE A 238 1.71 7.55 -10.44
CA PHE A 238 1.32 7.49 -11.85
C PHE A 238 2.54 7.72 -12.73
N HIS A 239 2.73 6.84 -13.72
CA HIS A 239 3.83 6.92 -14.67
C HIS A 239 3.33 7.25 -16.08
N ALA A 240 4.13 8.01 -16.83
CA ALA A 240 3.79 8.39 -18.21
C ALA A 240 3.66 7.18 -19.16
N ASP A 241 4.20 6.01 -18.81
CA ASP A 241 4.03 4.76 -19.56
C ASP A 241 2.70 4.04 -19.30
N GLY A 242 1.82 4.67 -18.52
CA GLY A 242 0.50 4.14 -18.19
C GLY A 242 0.50 3.24 -16.96
N LEU A 243 1.63 3.04 -16.27
CA LEU A 243 1.68 2.29 -15.02
C LEU A 243 1.12 3.10 -13.84
N ILE A 244 0.34 2.45 -12.98
CA ILE A 244 -0.02 2.95 -11.65
C ILE A 244 0.68 2.05 -10.62
N HIS A 245 1.57 2.60 -9.83
CA HIS A 245 2.27 1.91 -8.75
C HIS A 245 1.65 2.31 -7.42
N VAL A 246 1.20 1.33 -6.64
CA VAL A 246 0.68 1.57 -5.28
C VAL A 246 1.69 1.03 -4.29
N LYS A 247 2.18 1.90 -3.41
CA LYS A 247 3.18 1.56 -2.40
C LYS A 247 2.66 1.87 -1.01
N VAL A 248 2.83 0.91 -0.09
CA VAL A 248 2.60 1.09 1.33
C VAL A 248 3.94 0.98 2.04
N SER A 249 4.23 1.95 2.90
CA SER A 249 5.41 1.93 3.76
C SER A 249 4.98 2.00 5.22
N LEU A 250 5.55 1.13 6.04
CA LEU A 250 5.27 0.99 7.46
C LEU A 250 6.44 1.58 8.26
N THR A 251 6.13 2.39 9.27
CA THR A 251 7.07 2.91 10.27
C THR A 251 6.29 3.13 11.57
N GLY A 252 6.78 4.00 12.46
CA GLY A 252 6.19 4.24 13.76
C GLY A 252 6.78 3.34 14.83
N ILE A 253 6.06 3.15 15.92
CA ILE A 253 6.52 2.49 17.13
C ILE A 253 5.89 1.09 17.20
N VAL A 254 6.70 0.05 17.35
CA VAL A 254 6.18 -1.32 17.54
C VAL A 254 5.35 -1.38 18.83
N ILE A 255 4.16 -2.00 18.82
CA ILE A 255 3.47 -2.31 20.08
C ILE A 255 4.29 -3.35 20.86
N VAL A 256 4.54 -3.08 22.13
CA VAL A 256 5.37 -3.93 22.98
C VAL A 256 4.62 -4.47 24.19
N LYS A 257 5.04 -5.67 24.61
CA LYS A 257 4.65 -6.37 25.83
C LYS A 257 5.68 -6.17 26.92
N GLY A 258 5.22 -5.82 28.12
CA GLY A 258 6.10 -5.74 29.29
C GLY A 258 6.53 -7.13 29.76
N THR A 259 7.76 -7.28 30.24
CA THR A 259 8.23 -8.57 30.79
C THR A 259 9.23 -8.39 31.92
N SER A 260 9.39 -9.40 32.78
CA SER A 260 10.50 -9.45 33.74
C SER A 260 11.86 -9.70 33.09
N TYR A 261 11.90 -10.13 31.81
CA TYR A 261 13.14 -10.43 31.11
C TYR A 261 13.95 -9.17 30.79
N VAL A 262 15.25 -9.22 31.08
CA VAL A 262 16.25 -8.23 30.67
C VAL A 262 17.36 -8.85 29.81
N ASN A 263 17.32 -10.16 29.62
CA ASN A 263 18.27 -10.87 28.77
C ASN A 263 17.67 -12.19 28.28
N MET A 264 17.96 -12.59 27.05
CA MET A 264 17.49 -13.86 26.48
C MET A 264 17.95 -15.09 27.27
N ASN A 265 19.04 -15.02 28.02
CA ASN A 265 19.48 -16.12 28.90
C ASN A 265 18.49 -16.43 30.05
N GLN A 266 17.51 -15.55 30.30
CA GLN A 266 16.47 -15.76 31.29
C GLN A 266 15.23 -16.46 30.73
N VAL A 267 15.09 -16.49 29.40
CA VAL A 267 14.02 -17.19 28.68
C VAL A 267 14.37 -18.67 28.62
N LYS A 268 13.42 -19.54 28.99
CA LYS A 268 13.65 -21.00 28.93
C LYS A 268 13.63 -21.48 27.48
N GLU A 269 14.38 -22.55 27.19
CA GLU A 269 14.55 -23.08 25.83
C GLU A 269 13.25 -23.42 25.08
N ASN A 270 12.17 -23.75 25.80
CA ASN A 270 10.86 -24.08 25.22
C ASN A 270 9.75 -23.09 25.60
N GLU A 271 10.13 -21.92 26.11
CA GLU A 271 9.17 -20.87 26.43
C GLU A 271 8.97 -19.97 25.21
N ASP A 272 7.73 -19.88 24.75
CA ASP A 272 7.35 -18.94 23.70
C ASP A 272 7.03 -17.58 24.35
N ILE A 273 7.78 -16.56 23.96
CA ILE A 273 7.55 -15.18 24.39
C ILE A 273 6.74 -14.39 23.34
N TYR A 274 6.26 -15.07 22.28
CA TYR A 274 5.41 -14.55 21.22
C TYR A 274 6.00 -13.36 20.47
N GLY A 275 7.34 -13.26 20.43
CA GLY A 275 8.03 -12.05 20.02
C GLY A 275 9.55 -12.10 20.18
N THR A 276 10.15 -10.92 20.07
CA THR A 276 11.58 -10.69 20.28
C THR A 276 11.79 -9.79 21.49
N LEU A 277 12.72 -10.14 22.39
CA LEU A 277 13.15 -9.22 23.45
C LEU A 277 13.97 -8.07 22.84
N LEU A 278 13.36 -6.88 22.72
CA LEU A 278 13.95 -5.72 22.04
C LEU A 278 14.92 -4.93 22.94
N ALA A 279 14.55 -4.82 24.21
CA ALA A 279 15.28 -4.11 25.26
C ALA A 279 14.92 -4.70 26.63
N ASP A 280 15.58 -4.20 27.69
CA ASP A 280 15.23 -4.53 29.07
C ASP A 280 13.72 -4.38 29.28
N ASN A 281 13.06 -5.48 29.65
CA ASN A 281 11.63 -5.55 29.98
C ASN A 281 10.65 -5.35 28.81
N ILE A 282 11.13 -5.38 27.55
CA ILE A 282 10.32 -5.05 26.37
C ILE A 282 10.38 -6.19 25.34
N ILE A 283 9.23 -6.82 25.07
CA ILE A 283 9.04 -7.77 23.98
C ILE A 283 8.29 -7.08 22.85
N GLY A 284 8.85 -7.07 21.64
CA GLY A 284 8.11 -6.77 20.42
C GLY A 284 7.32 -7.99 19.99
N VAL A 285 6.00 -7.92 20.08
CA VAL A 285 5.10 -9.06 19.79
C VAL A 285 5.03 -9.28 18.28
N VAL A 286 5.10 -10.53 17.83
CA VAL A 286 4.91 -10.87 16.41
C VAL A 286 3.51 -10.48 15.96
N HIS A 287 3.39 -9.88 14.79
CA HIS A 287 2.12 -9.46 14.21
C HIS A 287 2.22 -9.36 12.70
N ASP A 288 1.07 -9.22 12.04
CA ASP A 288 1.00 -8.98 10.60
C ASP A 288 0.41 -7.60 10.30
N HIS A 289 0.63 -7.11 9.09
CA HIS A 289 -0.14 -6.01 8.52
C HIS A 289 -0.71 -6.44 7.17
N TYR A 290 -2.03 -6.44 7.04
CA TYR A 290 -2.72 -6.64 5.77
C TYR A 290 -3.45 -5.38 5.35
N ILE A 291 -3.37 -5.03 4.07
CA ILE A 291 -4.07 -3.89 3.47
C ILE A 291 -4.79 -4.41 2.23
N ASN A 292 -6.11 -4.30 2.20
CA ASN A 292 -6.91 -4.66 1.04
C ASN A 292 -7.26 -3.41 0.22
N PHE A 293 -7.07 -3.50 -1.09
CA PHE A 293 -7.36 -2.43 -2.04
C PHE A 293 -8.60 -2.76 -2.85
N TYR A 294 -9.56 -1.85 -2.88
CA TYR A 294 -10.67 -1.85 -3.82
C TYR A 294 -10.19 -1.20 -5.13
N LEU A 295 -10.28 -1.91 -6.25
CA LEU A 295 -9.83 -1.46 -7.57
C LEU A 295 -10.94 -1.74 -8.60
N ASP A 296 -11.81 -0.76 -8.79
CA ASP A 296 -12.89 -0.79 -9.78
C ASP A 296 -12.30 -0.48 -11.16
N MET A 297 -12.02 -1.54 -11.91
CA MET A 297 -11.25 -1.50 -13.15
C MET A 297 -12.20 -1.32 -14.33
N ASP A 298 -11.96 -0.28 -15.10
CA ASP A 298 -12.85 0.17 -16.18
C ASP A 298 -12.06 0.27 -17.49
N ILE A 299 -11.39 -0.82 -17.88
CA ILE A 299 -10.45 -0.86 -19.01
C ILE A 299 -11.21 -0.55 -20.30
N ASP A 300 -11.01 0.65 -20.86
CA ASP A 300 -11.77 1.15 -22.02
C ASP A 300 -13.32 1.01 -21.89
N GLY A 301 -13.83 1.05 -20.65
CA GLY A 301 -15.25 0.86 -20.31
C GLY A 301 -15.50 -0.34 -19.39
N GLN A 302 -16.78 -0.53 -19.04
CA GLN A 302 -17.22 -1.42 -17.96
C GLN A 302 -17.25 -2.90 -18.32
N ASP A 303 -17.38 -3.26 -19.60
CA ASP A 303 -17.48 -4.67 -19.98
C ASP A 303 -16.09 -5.32 -19.97
N ASN A 304 -15.67 -5.83 -18.81
CA ASN A 304 -14.33 -6.37 -18.57
C ASN A 304 -14.38 -7.86 -18.17
N SER A 305 -13.23 -8.52 -18.25
CA SER A 305 -13.04 -9.91 -17.82
C SER A 305 -11.71 -10.06 -17.11
N PHE A 306 -11.68 -10.92 -16.08
CA PHE A 306 -10.44 -11.34 -15.44
C PHE A 306 -9.86 -12.58 -16.13
N VAL A 307 -8.56 -12.55 -16.42
CA VAL A 307 -7.83 -13.63 -17.09
C VAL A 307 -6.67 -14.07 -16.23
N ASN A 308 -6.69 -15.36 -15.86
CA ASN A 308 -5.55 -16.04 -15.29
C ASN A 308 -4.63 -16.54 -16.42
N VAL A 309 -3.41 -16.01 -16.47
CA VAL A 309 -2.39 -16.35 -17.46
C VAL A 309 -1.36 -17.25 -16.80
N HIS A 310 -1.67 -18.54 -16.76
CA HIS A 310 -0.87 -19.58 -16.12
C HIS A 310 0.41 -19.89 -16.90
N LEU A 311 1.54 -19.90 -16.19
CA LEU A 311 2.86 -20.17 -16.76
C LEU A 311 3.32 -21.56 -16.33
N GLN A 312 3.30 -22.51 -17.25
CA GLN A 312 3.65 -23.90 -16.96
C GLN A 312 4.89 -24.36 -17.74
N ARG A 313 5.64 -25.28 -17.13
CA ARG A 313 6.71 -25.99 -17.83
C ARG A 313 6.10 -27.04 -18.73
N GLU A 314 6.47 -27.01 -20.01
CA GLU A 314 6.07 -28.01 -21.00
C GLU A 314 7.30 -28.78 -21.49
N TYR A 315 7.17 -30.08 -21.65
CA TYR A 315 8.25 -30.94 -22.12
C TYR A 315 8.16 -31.13 -23.64
N THR A 316 9.31 -31.17 -24.30
CA THR A 316 9.36 -31.29 -25.77
C THR A 316 9.20 -32.73 -26.25
N HIS A 317 9.28 -33.72 -25.34
CA HIS A 317 9.15 -35.15 -25.64
C HIS A 317 10.00 -35.62 -26.83
N GLY A 318 11.22 -35.08 -26.96
CA GLY A 318 12.18 -35.47 -28.01
C GLY A 318 12.00 -34.75 -29.35
N THR A 319 11.01 -33.86 -29.51
CA THR A 319 10.82 -33.06 -30.74
C THR A 319 11.84 -31.91 -30.90
N SER A 320 12.64 -31.66 -29.86
CA SER A 320 13.66 -30.61 -29.84
C SER A 320 14.89 -31.10 -29.05
N PRO A 321 16.11 -30.63 -29.38
CA PRO A 321 17.28 -30.83 -28.51
C PRO A 321 17.09 -30.24 -27.10
N ARG A 322 16.20 -29.25 -26.95
CA ARG A 322 15.77 -28.73 -25.64
C ARG A 322 14.86 -29.74 -24.95
N LYS A 323 15.02 -29.93 -23.63
CA LYS A 323 14.14 -30.82 -22.84
C LYS A 323 12.76 -30.22 -22.55
N SER A 324 12.68 -28.90 -22.44
CA SER A 324 11.46 -28.19 -22.04
C SER A 324 11.46 -26.72 -22.47
N TYR A 325 10.29 -26.10 -22.36
CA TYR A 325 10.03 -24.68 -22.56
C TYR A 325 8.91 -24.22 -21.62
N MET A 326 8.65 -22.91 -21.58
CA MET A 326 7.52 -22.33 -20.85
C MET A 326 6.32 -22.22 -21.80
N LYS A 327 5.19 -22.78 -21.40
CA LYS A 327 3.91 -22.65 -22.10
C LYS A 327 3.01 -21.72 -21.30
N VAL A 328 2.31 -20.84 -22.01
CA VAL A 328 1.36 -19.89 -21.45
C VAL A 328 -0.04 -20.38 -21.73
N ASN A 329 -0.85 -20.57 -20.70
CA ASN A 329 -2.26 -20.91 -20.82
C ASN A 329 -3.12 -19.75 -20.28
N LYS A 330 -4.12 -19.32 -21.04
CA LYS A 330 -4.97 -18.19 -20.67
C LYS A 330 -6.38 -18.68 -20.41
N THR A 331 -6.88 -18.45 -19.20
CA THR A 331 -8.22 -18.86 -18.78
C THR A 331 -8.97 -17.64 -18.27
N VAL A 332 -10.13 -17.37 -18.87
CA VAL A 332 -11.05 -16.33 -18.40
C VAL A 332 -11.82 -16.89 -17.22
N ALA A 333 -11.80 -16.19 -16.09
CA ALA A 333 -12.62 -16.52 -14.93
C ALA A 333 -14.07 -16.12 -15.23
N LYS A 334 -14.99 -17.07 -15.10
CA LYS A 334 -16.40 -16.88 -15.42
C LYS A 334 -17.22 -16.43 -14.23
N THR A 335 -16.83 -16.87 -13.04
CA THR A 335 -17.52 -16.56 -11.78
C THR A 335 -16.53 -16.08 -10.72
N GLU A 336 -17.06 -15.50 -9.64
CA GLU A 336 -16.26 -14.95 -8.54
C GLU A 336 -15.35 -16.00 -7.90
N LYS A 337 -15.80 -17.27 -7.75
CA LYS A 337 -14.98 -18.35 -7.19
C LYS A 337 -13.76 -18.70 -8.05
N GLU A 338 -13.88 -18.62 -9.37
CA GLU A 338 -12.75 -18.85 -10.30
C GLU A 338 -11.68 -17.75 -10.22
N ALA A 339 -12.02 -16.59 -9.63
CA ALA A 339 -11.14 -15.43 -9.50
C ALA A 339 -10.62 -15.19 -8.07
N GLN A 340 -10.75 -16.18 -7.18
CA GLN A 340 -10.09 -16.19 -5.87
C GLN A 340 -8.68 -16.78 -6.00
N ILE A 341 -7.65 -15.94 -5.90
CA ILE A 341 -6.27 -16.35 -6.19
C ILE A 341 -5.41 -16.33 -4.93
N LYS A 342 -4.76 -17.46 -4.68
CA LYS A 342 -3.60 -17.59 -3.79
C LYS A 342 -2.32 -17.61 -4.62
N LEU A 343 -1.42 -16.66 -4.37
CA LEU A 343 -0.17 -16.57 -5.13
C LEU A 343 0.75 -17.76 -4.82
N LYS A 344 1.42 -18.28 -5.85
CA LYS A 344 2.35 -19.41 -5.72
C LYS A 344 3.63 -19.16 -6.49
N LEU A 345 4.78 -19.24 -5.81
CA LEU A 345 6.09 -19.02 -6.43
C LEU A 345 6.44 -20.07 -7.49
N TYR A 346 6.14 -21.35 -7.22
CA TYR A 346 6.47 -22.49 -8.10
C TYR A 346 5.32 -22.92 -9.03
N ASP A 347 4.22 -22.19 -9.02
CA ASP A 347 3.06 -22.37 -9.91
C ASP A 347 2.55 -20.99 -10.35
N PRO A 348 3.39 -20.21 -11.07
CA PRO A 348 3.16 -18.78 -11.26
C PRO A 348 2.14 -18.48 -12.35
N SER A 349 1.48 -17.33 -12.22
CA SER A 349 0.55 -16.79 -13.21
C SER A 349 0.68 -15.27 -13.32
N GLU A 350 0.28 -14.69 -14.46
CA GLU A 350 -0.06 -13.27 -14.53
C GLU A 350 -1.58 -13.09 -14.40
N PHE A 351 -2.01 -11.94 -13.88
CA PHE A 351 -3.42 -11.66 -13.60
C PHE A 351 -3.86 -10.42 -14.38
N HIS A 352 -4.64 -10.61 -15.44
CA HIS A 352 -5.01 -9.54 -16.36
C HIS A 352 -6.49 -9.18 -16.17
N VAL A 353 -6.80 -7.90 -16.15
CA VAL A 353 -8.15 -7.37 -16.40
C VAL A 353 -8.16 -6.85 -17.83
N ILE A 354 -9.03 -7.40 -18.67
CA ILE A 354 -9.11 -7.05 -20.09
C ILE A 354 -10.49 -6.56 -20.47
N ASN A 355 -10.56 -5.76 -21.53
CA ASN A 355 -11.79 -5.53 -22.26
C ASN A 355 -11.82 -6.46 -23.49
N PRO A 356 -12.66 -7.51 -23.52
CA PRO A 356 -12.69 -8.44 -24.63
C PRO A 356 -13.26 -7.84 -25.92
N ASN A 357 -13.99 -6.71 -25.81
CA ASN A 357 -14.67 -6.03 -26.92
C ASN A 357 -13.80 -4.99 -27.62
N LYS A 358 -12.65 -4.66 -27.04
CA LYS A 358 -11.68 -3.68 -27.57
C LYS A 358 -10.35 -4.37 -27.83
N LYS A 359 -9.84 -4.24 -29.05
CA LYS A 359 -8.62 -4.92 -29.48
C LYS A 359 -7.68 -3.94 -30.15
N THR A 360 -6.38 -4.18 -29.98
CA THR A 360 -5.35 -3.52 -30.78
C THR A 360 -5.45 -3.97 -32.25
N LYS A 361 -4.73 -3.28 -33.14
CA LYS A 361 -4.69 -3.63 -34.59
C LYS A 361 -4.31 -5.09 -34.87
N VAL A 362 -3.48 -5.69 -34.03
CA VAL A 362 -3.05 -7.09 -34.18
C VAL A 362 -4.00 -8.11 -33.53
N GLY A 363 -5.10 -7.64 -32.92
CA GLY A 363 -6.16 -8.48 -32.38
C GLY A 363 -6.01 -8.88 -30.91
N ASN A 364 -5.04 -8.32 -30.17
CA ASN A 364 -4.93 -8.55 -28.73
C ASN A 364 -6.00 -7.73 -28.00
N PRO A 365 -6.74 -8.30 -27.03
CA PRO A 365 -7.63 -7.50 -26.18
C PRO A 365 -6.80 -6.51 -25.35
N VAL A 366 -7.32 -5.30 -25.21
CA VAL A 366 -6.70 -4.26 -24.38
C VAL A 366 -6.86 -4.63 -22.91
N GLY A 367 -5.85 -4.34 -22.09
CA GLY A 367 -5.86 -4.79 -20.69
C GLY A 367 -4.84 -4.09 -19.80
N TYR A 368 -5.04 -4.29 -18.50
CA TYR A 368 -4.05 -4.03 -17.45
C TYR A 368 -3.80 -5.32 -16.68
N LYS A 369 -2.63 -5.44 -16.07
CA LYS A 369 -2.30 -6.56 -15.18
C LYS A 369 -1.89 -6.09 -13.80
N VAL A 370 -2.30 -6.83 -12.78
CA VAL A 370 -1.73 -6.71 -11.43
C VAL A 370 -0.39 -7.40 -11.40
N VAL A 371 0.62 -6.70 -10.91
CA VAL A 371 1.97 -7.22 -10.66
C VAL A 371 2.26 -7.10 -9.16
N PRO A 372 2.08 -8.18 -8.38
CA PRO A 372 2.43 -8.21 -6.97
C PRO A 372 3.93 -7.99 -6.74
N ALA A 373 4.30 -7.20 -5.74
CA ALA A 373 5.66 -7.23 -5.18
C ALA A 373 5.74 -8.31 -4.07
N GLY A 374 6.72 -8.20 -3.15
CA GLY A 374 6.78 -9.05 -1.97
C GLY A 374 5.53 -8.88 -1.10
N THR A 375 4.82 -9.96 -0.81
CA THR A 375 3.57 -9.94 -0.03
C THR A 375 3.46 -11.17 0.85
N ALA A 376 2.45 -11.20 1.72
CA ALA A 376 2.21 -12.26 2.68
C ALA A 376 0.78 -12.83 2.55
N ALA A 377 0.59 -14.04 3.08
CA ALA A 377 -0.73 -14.65 3.25
C ALA A 377 -1.05 -14.75 4.75
N SER A 378 -2.32 -14.69 5.15
CA SER A 378 -2.68 -14.97 6.55
C SER A 378 -2.31 -16.39 6.94
N LEU A 379 -1.74 -16.54 8.13
CA LEU A 379 -1.41 -17.83 8.75
C LEU A 379 -2.41 -18.22 9.86
N LEU A 380 -3.39 -17.37 10.15
CA LEU A 380 -4.45 -17.68 11.12
C LEU A 380 -5.37 -18.79 10.59
N ASP A 381 -5.98 -19.53 11.52
CA ASP A 381 -7.00 -20.52 11.18
C ASP A 381 -8.21 -19.80 10.56
N PRO A 382 -8.73 -20.21 9.38
CA PRO A 382 -9.93 -19.64 8.80
C PRO A 382 -11.15 -19.62 9.73
N GLU A 383 -11.19 -20.51 10.73
CA GLU A 383 -12.27 -20.58 11.70
C GLU A 383 -12.09 -19.65 12.93
N ASP A 384 -10.91 -19.04 13.08
CA ASP A 384 -10.60 -18.10 14.16
C ASP A 384 -11.44 -16.81 14.02
N PRO A 385 -12.10 -16.30 15.09
CA PRO A 385 -12.92 -15.09 14.99
C PRO A 385 -12.28 -13.89 14.28
N PRO A 386 -11.02 -13.47 14.56
CA PRO A 386 -10.41 -12.37 13.82
C PRO A 386 -10.22 -12.69 12.33
N GLN A 387 -9.92 -13.93 11.96
CA GLN A 387 -9.78 -14.33 10.56
C GLN A 387 -11.13 -14.35 9.83
N LYS A 388 -12.22 -14.73 10.50
CA LYS A 388 -13.59 -14.62 9.95
C LYS A 388 -13.99 -13.17 9.66
N ARG A 389 -13.68 -12.26 10.59
CA ARG A 389 -13.93 -10.81 10.44
C ARG A 389 -13.12 -10.20 9.29
N SER A 390 -11.91 -10.71 9.09
CA SER A 390 -10.95 -10.21 8.10
C SER A 390 -10.75 -11.17 6.93
N ALA A 391 -11.81 -11.89 6.53
CA ALA A 391 -11.74 -12.94 5.50
C ALA A 391 -11.20 -12.47 4.14
N PHE A 392 -11.13 -11.16 3.89
CA PHE A 392 -10.45 -10.58 2.73
C PHE A 392 -8.95 -10.95 2.64
N THR A 393 -8.33 -11.40 3.72
CA THR A 393 -6.94 -11.89 3.72
C THR A 393 -6.81 -13.37 3.34
N ASN A 394 -7.92 -14.10 3.14
CA ASN A 394 -7.90 -15.51 2.73
C ASN A 394 -7.28 -15.73 1.33
N ASN A 395 -7.31 -14.70 0.48
CA ASN A 395 -6.73 -14.70 -0.86
C ASN A 395 -5.98 -13.38 -1.12
N GLN A 396 -4.97 -13.40 -1.98
CA GLN A 396 -4.26 -12.19 -2.40
C GLN A 396 -5.05 -11.41 -3.45
N ILE A 397 -5.80 -12.10 -4.32
CA ILE A 397 -6.66 -11.46 -5.32
C ILE A 397 -8.07 -12.03 -5.19
N TRP A 398 -9.04 -11.13 -5.29
CA TRP A 398 -10.45 -11.42 -5.49
C TRP A 398 -10.95 -10.63 -6.70
N VAL A 399 -11.93 -11.17 -7.42
CA VAL A 399 -12.69 -10.39 -8.40
C VAL A 399 -14.17 -10.61 -8.16
N THR A 400 -14.90 -9.51 -7.97
CA THR A 400 -16.34 -9.54 -7.75
C THR A 400 -17.06 -8.80 -8.86
N ARG A 401 -18.33 -9.13 -9.07
CA ARG A 401 -19.19 -8.30 -9.92
C ARG A 401 -19.48 -6.98 -9.20
N TYR A 402 -19.32 -5.85 -9.90
CA TYR A 402 -19.56 -4.53 -9.32
C TYR A 402 -20.92 -4.45 -8.63
N ASN A 403 -20.92 -3.87 -7.43
CA ASN A 403 -22.10 -3.53 -6.66
C ASN A 403 -21.79 -2.27 -5.84
N LYS A 404 -22.66 -1.26 -5.96
CA LYS A 404 -22.50 0.03 -5.28
C LYS A 404 -22.34 -0.09 -3.76
N SER A 405 -22.95 -1.09 -3.11
CA SER A 405 -22.87 -1.26 -1.65
C SER A 405 -21.64 -2.04 -1.18
N GLU A 406 -20.90 -2.70 -2.08
CA GLU A 406 -19.79 -3.59 -1.75
C GLU A 406 -18.46 -2.84 -1.89
N GLN A 407 -18.10 -2.04 -0.87
CA GLN A 407 -16.91 -1.19 -0.90
C GLN A 407 -15.88 -1.52 0.19
N TRP A 408 -16.32 -2.13 1.29
CA TRP A 408 -15.53 -2.35 2.50
C TRP A 408 -15.30 -3.85 2.71
N SER A 409 -14.10 -4.36 2.42
CA SER A 409 -13.84 -5.80 2.34
C SER A 409 -14.04 -6.56 3.66
N GLY A 410 -13.98 -5.84 4.80
CA GLY A 410 -14.34 -6.33 6.14
C GLY A 410 -15.79 -6.09 6.57
N GLY A 411 -16.63 -5.51 5.69
CA GLY A 411 -18.02 -5.15 5.94
C GLY A 411 -18.23 -3.68 6.30
N LEU A 412 -19.48 -3.22 6.19
CA LEU A 412 -19.83 -1.83 6.50
C LEU A 412 -19.59 -1.48 7.97
N PHE A 413 -19.91 -2.38 8.90
CA PHE A 413 -19.69 -2.20 10.33
C PHE A 413 -18.66 -3.21 10.82
N ALA A 414 -17.41 -2.75 11.03
CA ALA A 414 -16.29 -3.63 11.39
C ALA A 414 -16.16 -3.84 12.91
N TYR A 415 -16.44 -2.81 13.71
CA TYR A 415 -16.36 -2.90 15.17
C TYR A 415 -17.29 -4.00 15.71
N GLN A 416 -16.73 -4.94 16.46
CA GLN A 416 -17.43 -6.12 17.01
C GLN A 416 -18.16 -6.98 15.96
N SER A 417 -17.76 -6.93 14.69
CA SER A 417 -18.37 -7.72 13.63
C SER A 417 -18.19 -9.23 13.84
N HIS A 418 -19.08 -10.03 13.26
CA HIS A 418 -19.00 -11.49 13.28
C HIS A 418 -18.55 -12.10 11.94
N GLY A 419 -18.09 -11.27 11.00
CA GLY A 419 -17.66 -11.72 9.66
C GLY A 419 -18.80 -11.94 8.64
N GLU A 420 -20.01 -11.48 8.95
CA GLU A 420 -21.24 -11.75 8.18
C GLU A 420 -21.42 -10.88 6.92
N ASP A 421 -20.62 -9.81 6.75
CA ASP A 421 -20.68 -8.87 5.62
C ASP A 421 -19.31 -8.69 4.95
N THR A 422 -18.47 -9.72 4.94
CA THR A 422 -17.13 -9.65 4.34
C THR A 422 -17.15 -9.94 2.84
N ILE A 423 -16.05 -9.63 2.15
CA ILE A 423 -15.86 -10.01 0.74
C ILE A 423 -16.03 -11.51 0.48
N GLN A 424 -15.70 -12.36 1.46
CA GLN A 424 -15.94 -13.80 1.37
C GLN A 424 -17.44 -14.09 1.22
N VAL A 425 -18.28 -13.50 2.07
CA VAL A 425 -19.75 -13.64 2.01
C VAL A 425 -20.30 -13.14 0.69
N TRP A 426 -19.75 -12.04 0.15
CA TRP A 426 -20.16 -11.51 -1.14
C TRP A 426 -19.76 -12.42 -2.30
N SER A 427 -18.53 -12.94 -2.28
CA SER A 427 -17.97 -13.81 -3.32
C SER A 427 -18.59 -15.22 -3.32
N ASP A 428 -19.11 -15.69 -2.18
CA ASP A 428 -19.81 -16.97 -2.08
C ASP A 428 -21.12 -17.02 -2.87
N ARG A 429 -21.66 -15.85 -3.26
CA ARG A 429 -22.78 -15.72 -4.20
C ARG A 429 -22.41 -16.18 -5.62
N ASP A 430 -21.12 -16.28 -5.93
CA ASP A 430 -20.55 -16.83 -7.15
C ASP A 430 -21.14 -16.20 -8.44
N ARG A 431 -21.27 -14.88 -8.43
CA ARG A 431 -21.88 -14.13 -9.54
C ARG A 431 -21.06 -14.31 -10.84
N PRO A 432 -21.70 -14.24 -12.02
CA PRO A 432 -20.97 -14.20 -13.27
C PRO A 432 -20.18 -12.88 -13.40
N ILE A 433 -18.90 -12.98 -13.79
CA ILE A 433 -17.96 -11.86 -13.91
C ILE A 433 -17.34 -11.72 -15.33
N GLU A 434 -17.54 -12.69 -16.22
CA GLU A 434 -17.04 -12.59 -17.60
C GLU A 434 -17.81 -11.54 -18.40
N ASN A 435 -17.09 -10.57 -18.99
CA ASN A 435 -17.61 -9.48 -19.80
C ASN A 435 -18.70 -8.69 -19.06
N LYS A 436 -18.33 -8.21 -17.87
CA LYS A 436 -19.16 -7.44 -16.93
C LYS A 436 -18.34 -6.33 -16.29
N ASP A 437 -19.06 -5.41 -15.67
CA ASP A 437 -18.53 -4.48 -14.69
C ASP A 437 -18.04 -5.26 -13.45
N ILE A 438 -16.74 -5.19 -13.17
CA ILE A 438 -16.03 -6.01 -12.18
C ILE A 438 -15.09 -5.17 -11.33
N VAL A 439 -14.98 -5.55 -10.06
CA VAL A 439 -14.04 -4.96 -9.12
C VAL A 439 -12.96 -5.98 -8.81
N LEU A 440 -11.71 -5.56 -8.97
CA LEU A 440 -10.53 -6.29 -8.52
C LEU A 440 -10.21 -5.89 -7.09
N TRP A 441 -9.89 -6.86 -6.24
CA TRP A 441 -9.45 -6.60 -4.87
C TRP A 441 -8.09 -7.22 -4.67
N TYR A 442 -7.14 -6.45 -4.14
CA TYR A 442 -5.78 -6.93 -3.89
C TYR A 442 -5.41 -6.78 -2.42
N THR A 443 -4.99 -7.87 -1.79
CA THR A 443 -4.50 -7.87 -0.41
C THR A 443 -2.96 -7.87 -0.41
N LEU A 444 -2.38 -6.77 0.05
CA LEU A 444 -0.96 -6.65 0.40
C LEU A 444 -0.76 -7.11 1.84
N GLY A 445 0.28 -7.88 2.12
CA GLY A 445 0.57 -8.39 3.46
C GLY A 445 2.04 -8.24 3.85
N PHE A 446 2.28 -8.06 5.15
CA PHE A 446 3.59 -8.05 5.80
C PHE A 446 3.55 -8.98 7.01
N HIS A 447 4.50 -9.91 7.11
CA HIS A 447 4.77 -10.63 8.35
C HIS A 447 5.85 -9.85 9.11
N HIS A 448 5.59 -9.49 10.36
CA HIS A 448 6.52 -8.72 11.16
C HIS A 448 6.96 -9.51 12.39
N VAL A 449 8.23 -9.94 12.35
CA VAL A 449 8.95 -10.44 13.52
C VAL A 449 9.87 -9.30 13.97
N PRO A 450 9.50 -8.55 15.02
CA PRO A 450 10.24 -7.36 15.42
C PRO A 450 11.71 -7.67 15.73
N CYS A 451 12.61 -6.74 15.43
CA CYS A 451 14.02 -6.80 15.78
C CYS A 451 14.48 -5.54 16.52
N GLN A 452 15.70 -5.56 17.06
CA GLN A 452 16.21 -4.45 17.88
C GLN A 452 16.33 -3.14 17.10
N GLU A 453 16.58 -3.20 15.79
CA GLU A 453 16.59 -2.04 14.92
C GLU A 453 15.22 -1.35 14.82
N ASP A 454 14.13 -2.04 15.16
CA ASP A 454 12.79 -1.45 15.20
C ASP A 454 12.53 -0.63 16.49
N PHE A 455 13.45 -0.69 17.45
CA PHE A 455 13.37 0.00 18.73
C PHE A 455 14.25 1.27 18.77
N PRO A 456 13.77 2.39 19.34
CA PRO A 456 12.43 2.61 19.92
C PRO A 456 11.39 3.10 18.90
N ILE A 457 11.81 3.27 17.65
CA ILE A 457 10.98 3.66 16.51
C ILE A 457 11.52 2.95 15.25
N MET A 458 10.62 2.37 14.46
CA MET A 458 10.95 1.44 13.39
C MET A 458 11.40 2.17 12.12
N PRO A 459 12.55 1.82 11.52
CA PRO A 459 12.91 2.24 10.17
C PRO A 459 11.85 1.84 9.15
N THR A 460 11.67 2.64 8.11
CA THR A 460 10.62 2.38 7.12
C THR A 460 10.82 1.07 6.36
N VAL A 461 9.83 0.18 6.39
CA VAL A 461 9.71 -1.01 5.53
C VAL A 461 8.67 -0.74 4.45
N SER A 462 8.88 -1.18 3.21
CA SER A 462 7.93 -0.91 2.12
C SER A 462 7.65 -2.11 1.23
N SER A 463 6.43 -2.17 0.72
CA SER A 463 6.04 -3.04 -0.40
C SER A 463 4.89 -2.41 -1.19
N GLY A 464 4.40 -3.09 -2.22
CA GLY A 464 3.38 -2.55 -3.12
C GLY A 464 2.98 -3.50 -4.25
N PHE A 465 2.35 -2.93 -5.27
CA PHE A 465 1.99 -3.63 -6.50
C PHE A 465 1.83 -2.64 -7.66
N ASP A 466 1.93 -3.14 -8.89
CA ASP A 466 1.67 -2.34 -10.08
C ASP A 466 0.35 -2.74 -10.75
N LEU A 467 -0.37 -1.74 -11.25
CA LEU A 467 -1.34 -1.88 -12.34
C LEU A 467 -0.63 -1.48 -13.63
N LYS A 468 -0.24 -2.48 -14.43
CA LYS A 468 0.59 -2.28 -15.61
C LYS A 468 -0.20 -2.51 -16.90
N PRO A 469 -0.12 -1.62 -17.90
CA PRO A 469 -0.78 -1.85 -19.19
C PRO A 469 -0.23 -3.10 -19.88
N VAL A 470 -1.12 -3.92 -20.43
CA VAL A 470 -0.80 -5.12 -21.21
C VAL A 470 -1.63 -5.15 -22.48
N ASN A 471 -0.98 -4.87 -23.62
CA ASN A 471 -1.65 -4.65 -24.90
C ASN A 471 -2.70 -3.52 -24.88
N PHE A 472 -2.66 -2.62 -23.90
CA PHE A 472 -3.57 -1.47 -23.84
C PHE A 472 -3.32 -0.50 -25.00
N PHE A 473 -2.05 -0.16 -25.23
CA PHE A 473 -1.60 0.70 -26.32
C PHE A 473 -1.14 -0.14 -27.53
N GLU A 474 -1.13 0.46 -28.72
CA GLU A 474 -0.63 -0.19 -29.95
C GLU A 474 0.88 -0.51 -29.90
N ARG A 475 1.64 0.26 -29.12
CA ARG A 475 3.08 0.12 -28.89
C ARG A 475 3.48 0.89 -27.64
N ASN A 476 4.78 0.91 -27.31
CA ASN A 476 5.32 1.67 -26.19
C ASN A 476 4.79 3.13 -26.17
N PRO A 477 3.97 3.52 -25.16
CA PRO A 477 3.33 4.83 -25.13
C PRO A 477 4.30 5.99 -24.87
N VAL A 478 5.50 5.71 -24.36
CA VAL A 478 6.51 6.75 -24.04
C VAL A 478 7.64 6.83 -25.07
N LEU A 479 7.45 6.22 -26.25
CA LEU A 479 8.46 6.22 -27.31
C LEU A 479 8.84 7.63 -27.79
N ARG A 480 7.90 8.59 -27.73
CA ARG A 480 8.08 9.97 -28.20
C ARG A 480 8.34 10.99 -27.09
N ILE A 481 8.60 10.56 -25.86
CA ILE A 481 9.06 11.49 -24.81
C ILE A 481 10.40 12.08 -25.25
N ALA A 482 10.62 13.37 -25.02
CA ALA A 482 11.90 14.04 -25.32
C ALA A 482 12.96 13.70 -24.25
N PRO A 483 14.25 13.63 -24.62
CA PRO A 483 15.32 13.58 -23.62
C PRO A 483 15.44 14.94 -22.93
N TYR A 484 16.02 14.96 -21.72
CA TYR A 484 16.53 16.21 -21.16
C TYR A 484 17.86 16.57 -21.82
N VAL A 485 18.05 17.85 -22.12
CA VAL A 485 19.28 18.41 -22.68
C VAL A 485 19.83 19.50 -21.75
N GLU A 486 21.15 19.66 -21.70
CA GLU A 486 21.84 20.50 -20.71
C GLU A 486 21.38 21.98 -20.71
N ASN A 487 20.96 22.50 -21.87
CA ASN A 487 20.46 23.86 -22.03
C ASN A 487 19.02 24.08 -21.50
N GLU A 488 18.31 23.04 -21.09
CA GLU A 488 16.99 23.14 -20.43
C GLU A 488 17.11 23.29 -18.90
N LEU A 489 18.30 23.05 -18.33
CA LEU A 489 18.55 23.16 -16.90
C LEU A 489 19.11 24.55 -16.56
N PRO A 490 18.66 25.19 -15.46
CA PRO A 490 19.24 26.45 -15.02
C PRO A 490 20.70 26.24 -14.61
N VAL A 491 21.62 27.04 -15.16
CA VAL A 491 23.02 27.08 -14.71
C VAL A 491 23.08 27.86 -13.40
N CYS A 492 22.86 27.18 -12.28
CA CYS A 492 23.01 27.77 -10.96
C CYS A 492 24.50 27.83 -10.58
N LYS A 493 25.09 29.02 -10.53
CA LYS A 493 26.42 29.21 -9.90
C LYS A 493 26.23 29.35 -8.39
N ALA A 494 27.00 28.59 -7.62
CA ALA A 494 27.03 28.73 -6.17
C ALA A 494 27.41 30.17 -5.79
N ALA A 495 26.75 30.75 -4.79
CA ALA A 495 27.00 32.12 -4.34
C ALA A 495 28.46 32.37 -3.89
N ALA A 496 29.19 31.30 -3.50
CA ALA A 496 30.62 31.36 -3.17
C ALA A 496 31.55 31.41 -4.42
N SER A 497 30.99 31.42 -5.62
CA SER A 497 31.69 31.47 -6.90
C SER A 497 31.31 32.69 -7.75
N ALA A 498 30.64 33.68 -7.15
CA ALA A 498 30.23 34.94 -7.78
C ALA A 498 31.09 36.12 -7.29
#